data_AF-A0A1D8ILM7-F1
#
_entry.id   AF-A0A1D8ILM7-F1
#
_cell.length_a   1.000
_cell.length_b   1.000
_cell.length_c   1.000
_cell.angle_alpha   90.00
_cell.angle_beta   90.00
_cell.angle_gamma   90.00
#
_symmetry.space_group_name_H-M   'P 1'
#
loop_
_entity.id
_entity.type
_entity.pdbx_description
1 polymer ?
#
loop_
_entity_poly.entity_id
_entity_poly.type
_entity_poly.pdbx_seq_one_letter_code
_entity_poly.pdbx_strand_id
1 'polypeptide(L)'
;MHTSNWIMATSYGIGTIAFLGLLTFQIFNWGRQSLGIALIAACALNILWLATAALWSIYPTFLPWPAVIISEAIRDGGWLYLLSTLLQRTDDRHNWIAILPYIAALAPIAWISYVFVPSLSIPSGLSDITTTLPNNLISGGLVISIIELALLEQVCRNIAPERRWALKYLCIGIGIQVGYDIFLYSEALLYHRISAAFWDARGAVVAMAAPMLMIATTRNPQWTRNFLISRQAAFRTATLLSVGTYLITISAGGYYIRYWGAHGENFGLFFSFRRHLLHFLYCFRLEK
;
A
#
# COMPACT_ATOMS: atom_id res chain seq x y z
N MET A 1 -25.95 1.15 11.14
CA MET A 1 -25.27 1.97 10.11
C MET A 1 -24.62 3.24 10.66
N HIS A 2 -25.03 3.81 11.80
CA HIS A 2 -24.37 5.01 12.36
C HIS A 2 -23.03 4.76 13.08
N THR A 3 -22.80 3.58 13.65
CA THR A 3 -21.59 3.29 14.45
C THR A 3 -20.33 3.07 13.62
N SER A 4 -20.44 2.50 12.41
CA SER A 4 -19.29 2.31 11.50
C SER A 4 -18.68 3.64 11.05
N ASN A 5 -19.52 4.65 10.80
CA ASN A 5 -19.05 5.93 10.27
C ASN A 5 -18.14 6.67 11.27
N TRP A 6 -18.39 6.53 12.57
CA TRP A 6 -17.53 7.14 13.60
C TRP A 6 -16.18 6.43 13.72
N ILE A 7 -16.13 5.12 13.53
CA ILE A 7 -14.88 4.34 13.55
C ILE A 7 -14.01 4.73 12.36
N MET A 8 -14.59 4.80 11.16
CA MET A 8 -13.86 5.26 9.98
C MET A 8 -13.38 6.71 10.13
N ALA A 9 -14.25 7.63 10.56
CA ALA A 9 -13.89 9.03 10.73
C ALA A 9 -12.74 9.23 11.74
N THR A 10 -12.77 8.53 12.87
CA THR A 10 -11.72 8.60 13.89
C THR A 10 -10.40 8.00 13.40
N SER A 11 -10.44 6.82 12.78
CA SER A 11 -9.26 6.13 12.25
C SER A 11 -8.54 6.95 11.17
N TYR A 12 -9.28 7.42 10.15
CA TYR A 12 -8.73 8.23 9.08
C TYR A 12 -8.38 9.66 9.55
N GLY A 13 -9.10 10.20 10.53
CA GLY A 13 -8.78 11.46 11.19
C GLY A 13 -7.45 11.40 11.94
N ILE A 14 -7.20 10.33 12.72
CA ILE A 14 -5.91 10.10 13.40
C ILE A 14 -4.78 10.01 12.37
N GLY A 15 -4.97 9.27 11.28
CA GLY A 15 -4.01 9.20 10.18
C GLY A 15 -3.71 10.57 9.59
N THR A 16 -4.75 11.37 9.32
CA THR A 16 -4.63 12.72 8.76
C THR A 16 -3.78 13.61 9.66
N ILE A 17 -4.06 13.63 10.97
CA ILE A 17 -3.31 14.41 11.96
C ILE A 17 -1.84 13.96 12.02
N ALA A 18 -1.59 12.65 12.03
CA ALA A 18 -0.24 12.10 12.09
C ALA A 18 0.60 12.50 10.86
N PHE A 19 0.04 12.40 9.66
CA PHE A 19 0.72 12.81 8.43
C PHE A 19 0.85 14.33 8.29
N LEU A 20 -0.12 15.12 8.77
CA LEU A 20 0.03 16.58 8.85
C LEU A 20 1.18 16.97 9.77
N GLY A 21 1.34 16.30 10.91
CA GLY A 21 2.49 16.48 11.80
C GLY A 21 3.81 16.17 11.08
N LEU A 22 3.86 15.09 10.31
CA LEU A 22 5.03 14.73 9.50
C LEU A 22 5.32 15.77 8.40
N LEU A 23 4.29 16.21 7.67
CA LEU A 23 4.44 17.16 6.57
C LEU A 23 4.86 18.54 7.07
N THR A 24 4.27 19.03 8.16
CA THR A 24 4.68 20.28 8.81
C THR A 24 6.13 20.19 9.29
N PHE A 25 6.49 19.11 9.99
CA PHE A 25 7.87 18.84 10.40
C PHE A 25 8.86 18.89 9.22
N GLN A 26 8.47 18.35 8.07
CA GLN A 26 9.32 18.32 6.88
C GLN A 26 9.45 19.68 6.19
N ILE A 27 8.36 20.47 6.13
CA ILE A 27 8.37 21.82 5.58
C ILE A 27 9.24 22.76 6.44
N PHE A 28 9.15 22.68 7.77
CA PHE A 28 9.99 23.49 8.65
C PHE A 28 11.49 23.13 8.55
N ASN A 29 11.81 21.88 8.19
CA ASN A 29 13.17 21.39 8.04
C ASN A 29 13.66 21.32 6.57
N TRP A 30 12.94 21.95 5.64
CA TRP A 30 13.16 21.87 4.19
C TRP A 30 14.60 22.20 3.76
N GLY A 31 15.22 23.21 4.39
CA GLY A 31 16.57 23.68 4.04
C GLY A 31 17.70 22.67 4.27
N ARG A 32 17.45 21.53 4.93
CA ARG A 32 18.47 20.50 5.23
C ARG A 32 18.27 19.19 4.48
N GLN A 33 17.20 19.00 3.70
CA GLN A 33 16.79 17.68 3.17
C GLN A 33 16.45 17.69 1.66
N SER A 34 17.25 17.02 0.85
CA SER A 34 17.13 16.96 -0.63
C SER A 34 16.36 15.77 -1.20
N LEU A 35 15.78 14.97 -0.32
CA LEU A 35 14.66 14.10 -0.67
C LEU A 35 13.33 14.87 -0.76
N GLY A 36 13.33 16.14 -0.29
CA GLY A 36 12.17 16.87 0.20
C GLY A 36 10.94 16.81 -0.69
N ILE A 37 11.07 17.09 -1.98
CA ILE A 37 9.87 17.32 -2.81
C ILE A 37 9.09 16.02 -3.07
N ALA A 38 9.74 14.91 -3.41
CA ALA A 38 9.05 13.66 -3.72
C ALA A 38 8.38 13.05 -2.47
N LEU A 39 9.05 13.12 -1.32
CA LEU A 39 8.50 12.63 -0.06
C LEU A 39 7.39 13.56 0.48
N ILE A 40 7.55 14.89 0.36
CA ILE A 40 6.50 15.85 0.72
C ILE A 40 5.29 15.66 -0.18
N ALA A 41 5.48 15.45 -1.49
CA ALA A 41 4.41 15.15 -2.42
C ALA A 41 3.69 13.85 -2.02
N ALA A 42 4.41 12.75 -1.79
CA ALA A 42 3.81 11.49 -1.35
C ALA A 42 3.02 11.65 -0.03
N CYS A 43 3.57 12.36 0.95
CA CYS A 43 2.88 12.67 2.20
C CYS A 43 1.63 13.54 1.98
N ALA A 44 1.69 14.54 1.10
CA ALA A 44 0.55 15.40 0.78
C ALA A 44 -0.58 14.61 0.08
N LEU A 45 -0.25 13.74 -0.87
CA LEU A 45 -1.22 12.87 -1.54
C LEU A 45 -1.82 11.85 -0.55
N ASN A 46 -1.02 11.35 0.40
CA ASN A 46 -1.52 10.49 1.46
C ASN A 46 -2.49 11.22 2.41
N ILE A 47 -2.21 12.49 2.76
CA ILE A 47 -3.12 13.34 3.53
C ILE A 47 -4.41 13.58 2.76
N LEU A 48 -4.32 13.85 1.45
CA LEU A 48 -5.49 14.06 0.60
C LEU A 48 -6.41 12.82 0.63
N TRP A 49 -5.85 11.62 0.49
CA TRP A 49 -6.62 10.39 0.60
C TRP A 49 -7.23 10.20 2.00
N LEU A 50 -6.44 10.38 3.08
CA LEU A 50 -6.95 10.23 4.45
C LEU A 50 -8.08 11.22 4.76
N ALA A 51 -7.95 12.47 4.33
CA ALA A 51 -8.95 13.51 4.54
C ALA A 51 -10.21 13.25 3.70
N THR A 52 -10.08 12.85 2.43
CA THR A 52 -11.22 12.52 1.58
C THR A 52 -12.00 11.30 2.10
N ALA A 53 -11.31 10.27 2.59
CA ALA A 53 -11.93 9.11 3.21
C ALA A 53 -12.64 9.46 4.53
N ALA A 54 -12.03 10.30 5.39
CA ALA A 54 -12.66 10.79 6.61
C ALA A 54 -13.90 11.64 6.33
N LEU A 55 -13.84 12.53 5.33
CA LEU A 55 -14.97 13.38 4.92
C LEU A 55 -16.11 12.57 4.31
N TRP A 56 -15.80 11.56 3.49
CA TRP A 56 -16.79 10.64 2.93
C TRP A 56 -17.57 9.89 4.03
N SER A 57 -16.91 9.57 5.14
CA SER A 57 -17.57 8.93 6.31
C SER A 57 -18.70 9.76 6.92
N ILE A 58 -18.46 11.08 7.01
CA ILE A 58 -19.34 12.00 7.72
C ILE A 58 -20.40 12.58 6.77
N TYR A 59 -19.98 12.89 5.54
CA TYR A 59 -20.81 13.55 4.52
C TYR A 59 -20.84 12.75 3.20
N PRO A 60 -21.43 11.53 3.19
CA PRO A 60 -21.46 10.67 2.02
C PRO A 60 -22.30 11.25 0.86
N THR A 61 -23.17 12.21 1.13
CA THR A 61 -23.96 12.93 0.11
C THR A 61 -23.17 14.06 -0.56
N PHE A 62 -22.14 14.59 0.11
CA PHE A 62 -21.33 15.71 -0.40
C PHE A 62 -20.16 15.21 -1.27
N LEU A 63 -19.50 14.12 -0.84
CA LEU A 63 -18.43 13.48 -1.61
C LEU A 63 -18.96 12.18 -2.26
N PRO A 64 -18.93 12.05 -3.60
CA PRO A 64 -19.31 10.80 -4.25
C PRO A 64 -18.23 9.73 -4.04
N TRP A 65 -18.63 8.46 -3.94
CA TRP A 65 -17.70 7.34 -3.70
C TRP A 65 -16.49 7.26 -4.67
N PRO A 66 -16.63 7.55 -5.99
CA PRO A 66 -15.49 7.63 -6.90
C PRO A 66 -14.38 8.59 -6.48
N ALA A 67 -14.70 9.66 -5.73
CA ALA A 67 -13.69 10.60 -5.24
C ALA A 67 -12.70 9.93 -4.27
N VAL A 68 -13.17 8.97 -3.45
CA VAL A 68 -12.33 8.19 -2.54
C VAL A 68 -11.40 7.25 -3.31
N ILE A 69 -11.91 6.63 -4.38
CA ILE A 69 -11.12 5.72 -5.22
C ILE A 69 -10.06 6.49 -6.02
N ILE A 70 -10.42 7.65 -6.57
CA ILE A 70 -9.47 8.50 -7.29
C ILE A 70 -8.40 9.02 -6.34
N SER A 71 -8.76 9.46 -5.12
CA SER A 71 -7.77 9.91 -4.15
C SER A 71 -6.85 8.76 -3.70
N GLU A 72 -7.37 7.54 -3.60
CA GLU A 72 -6.56 6.36 -3.31
C GLU A 72 -5.55 6.07 -4.41
N ALA A 73 -5.99 6.04 -5.67
CA ALA A 73 -5.10 5.83 -6.81
C ALA A 73 -4.00 6.89 -6.89
N ILE A 74 -4.33 8.15 -6.61
CA ILE A 74 -3.36 9.24 -6.56
C ILE A 74 -2.34 9.03 -5.42
N ARG A 75 -2.79 8.57 -4.25
CA ARG A 75 -1.93 8.24 -3.11
C ARG A 75 -0.93 7.13 -3.46
N ASP A 76 -1.37 6.06 -4.11
CA ASP A 76 -0.50 4.96 -4.54
C ASP A 76 0.50 5.44 -5.61
N GLY A 77 0.05 6.28 -6.54
CA GLY A 77 0.93 6.96 -7.51
C GLY A 77 2.04 7.77 -6.84
N GLY A 78 1.72 8.46 -5.75
CA GLY A 78 2.69 9.21 -4.94
C GLY A 78 3.78 8.33 -4.34
N TRP A 79 3.40 7.17 -3.78
CA TRP A 79 4.35 6.20 -3.23
C TRP A 79 5.21 5.55 -4.32
N LEU A 80 4.60 5.14 -5.44
CA LEU A 80 5.32 4.61 -6.59
C LEU A 80 6.33 5.63 -7.15
N TYR A 81 5.95 6.90 -7.25
CA TYR A 81 6.82 7.98 -7.71
C TYR A 81 8.00 8.20 -6.75
N LEU A 82 7.75 8.19 -5.44
CA LEU A 82 8.81 8.27 -4.43
C LEU A 82 9.80 7.11 -4.56
N LEU A 83 9.30 5.87 -4.62
CA LEU A 83 10.13 4.67 -4.67
C LEU A 83 10.94 4.57 -5.97
N SER A 84 10.34 4.92 -7.10
CA SER A 84 11.05 4.98 -8.39
C SER A 84 12.15 6.05 -8.40
N THR A 85 11.87 7.24 -7.84
CA THR A 85 12.88 8.31 -7.69
C THR A 85 14.04 7.86 -6.79
N LEU A 86 13.75 7.15 -5.70
CA LEU A 86 14.78 6.58 -4.82
C LEU A 86 15.64 5.54 -5.53
N LEU A 87 15.02 4.70 -6.36
CA LEU A 87 15.71 3.64 -7.09
C LEU A 87 16.63 4.22 -8.17
N GLN A 88 16.19 5.23 -8.92
CA GLN A 88 16.99 5.93 -9.92
C GLN A 88 18.28 6.53 -9.35
N ARG A 89 18.20 7.12 -8.16
CA ARG A 89 19.37 7.70 -7.49
C ARG A 89 20.41 6.67 -7.04
N THR A 90 20.10 5.39 -7.16
CA THR A 90 20.91 4.29 -6.66
C THR A 90 21.61 3.51 -7.79
N ASP A 91 21.08 3.56 -9.02
CA ASP A 91 21.58 2.77 -10.15
C ASP A 91 21.63 3.61 -11.44
N ASP A 92 22.78 4.22 -11.70
CA ASP A 92 23.05 5.03 -12.91
C ASP A 92 23.26 4.18 -14.17
N ARG A 93 23.31 2.84 -14.07
CA ARG A 93 23.79 1.97 -15.16
C ARG A 93 22.70 1.36 -16.03
N HIS A 94 21.45 1.33 -15.58
CA HIS A 94 20.36 0.66 -16.30
C HIS A 94 19.31 1.62 -16.86
N ASN A 95 19.27 1.71 -18.19
CA ASN A 95 18.36 2.59 -18.94
C ASN A 95 16.86 2.32 -18.67
N TRP A 96 16.49 1.12 -18.21
CA TRP A 96 15.09 0.79 -17.88
C TRP A 96 14.61 1.44 -16.57
N ILE A 97 15.50 1.78 -15.64
CA ILE A 97 15.17 2.42 -14.36
C ILE A 97 14.75 3.89 -14.58
N ALA A 98 15.24 4.50 -15.66
CA ALA A 98 14.83 5.86 -16.09
C ALA A 98 13.33 5.95 -16.41
N ILE A 99 12.69 4.85 -16.82
CA ILE A 99 11.28 4.83 -17.21
C ILE A 99 10.32 4.63 -16.01
N LEU A 100 10.83 4.19 -14.85
CA LEU A 100 10.01 3.83 -13.69
C LEU A 100 9.12 4.96 -13.13
N PRO A 101 9.54 6.23 -13.04
CA PRO A 101 8.67 7.31 -12.58
C PRO A 101 7.53 7.61 -13.55
N TYR A 102 7.76 7.42 -14.86
CA TYR A 102 6.72 7.55 -15.86
C TYR A 102 5.69 6.42 -15.71
N ILE A 103 6.16 5.18 -15.50
CA ILE A 103 5.28 4.05 -15.19
C ILE A 103 4.52 4.31 -13.87
N ALA A 104 5.19 4.83 -12.85
CA ALA A 104 4.57 5.18 -11.57
C ALA A 104 3.47 6.24 -11.71
N ALA A 105 3.65 7.22 -12.60
CA ALA A 105 2.63 8.24 -12.89
C ALA A 105 1.46 7.66 -13.71
N LEU A 106 1.72 6.68 -14.58
CA LEU A 106 0.70 6.05 -15.42
C LEU A 106 -0.09 4.95 -14.69
N ALA A 107 0.48 4.29 -13.70
CA ALA A 107 -0.17 3.18 -12.98
C ALA A 107 -1.51 3.57 -12.31
N PRO A 108 -1.64 4.73 -11.61
CA PRO A 108 -2.92 5.20 -11.10
C PRO A 108 -3.96 5.42 -12.20
N ILE A 109 -3.55 5.99 -13.33
CA ILE A 109 -4.43 6.27 -14.46
C ILE A 109 -4.91 4.94 -15.06
N ALA A 110 -4.01 3.97 -15.22
CA ALA A 110 -4.34 2.64 -15.68
C ALA A 110 -5.33 1.96 -14.72
N TRP A 111 -5.13 2.05 -13.41
CA TRP A 111 -6.05 1.46 -12.44
C TRP A 111 -7.42 2.14 -12.43
N ILE A 112 -7.48 3.47 -12.42
CA ILE A 112 -8.75 4.21 -12.55
C ILE A 112 -9.46 3.81 -13.85
N SER A 113 -8.74 3.76 -14.97
CA SER A 113 -9.33 3.33 -16.24
C SER A 113 -9.88 1.90 -16.14
N TYR A 114 -9.14 0.97 -15.53
CA TYR A 114 -9.58 -0.41 -15.35
C TYR A 114 -10.84 -0.53 -14.47
N VAL A 115 -10.95 0.31 -13.44
CA VAL A 115 -12.12 0.35 -12.55
C VAL A 115 -13.36 0.91 -13.26
N PHE A 116 -13.22 2.00 -14.03
CA PHE A 116 -14.36 2.74 -14.56
C PHE A 116 -14.70 2.43 -16.03
N VAL A 117 -13.79 1.90 -16.85
CA VAL A 117 -14.07 1.57 -18.27
C VAL A 117 -15.23 0.58 -18.43
N PRO A 118 -15.35 -0.50 -17.62
CA PRO A 118 -16.48 -1.42 -17.72
C PRO A 118 -17.84 -0.75 -17.42
N SER A 119 -17.85 0.33 -16.64
CA SER A 119 -19.08 1.08 -16.32
C SER A 119 -19.56 2.02 -17.44
N LEU A 120 -18.73 2.29 -18.45
CA LEU A 120 -19.09 3.05 -19.66
C LEU A 120 -19.70 2.15 -20.75
N SER A 121 -19.59 0.83 -20.61
CA SER A 121 -20.26 -0.13 -21.47
C SER A 121 -21.71 -0.25 -21.01
N ILE A 122 -22.65 0.35 -21.75
CA ILE A 122 -24.09 0.43 -21.43
C ILE A 122 -24.62 -0.97 -21.01
N PRO A 123 -25.00 -1.19 -19.75
CA PRO A 123 -25.55 -2.46 -19.31
C PRO A 123 -27.03 -2.53 -19.68
N SER A 124 -27.41 -3.53 -20.46
CA SER A 124 -28.79 -3.91 -20.74
C SER A 124 -29.52 -4.54 -19.53
N GLY A 125 -29.13 -4.17 -18.30
CA GLY A 125 -29.74 -4.63 -17.06
C GLY A 125 -29.14 -3.97 -15.82
N LEU A 126 -30.00 -3.49 -14.93
CA LEU A 126 -29.63 -2.83 -13.65
C LEU A 126 -28.90 -3.75 -12.65
N SER A 127 -28.80 -5.05 -12.92
CA SER A 127 -28.23 -6.06 -12.02
C SER A 127 -26.70 -6.23 -12.10
N ASP A 128 -26.06 -5.91 -13.23
CA ASP A 128 -24.65 -6.28 -13.47
C ASP A 128 -23.62 -5.22 -13.01
N ILE A 129 -24.09 -3.98 -12.78
CA ILE A 129 -23.24 -2.87 -12.32
C ILE A 129 -22.75 -3.10 -10.88
N THR A 130 -23.56 -3.76 -10.05
CA THR A 130 -23.26 -3.92 -8.61
C THR A 130 -22.26 -5.03 -8.30
N THR A 131 -22.11 -6.02 -9.18
CA THR A 131 -21.23 -7.19 -8.98
C THR A 131 -19.86 -7.07 -9.66
N THR A 132 -19.75 -6.25 -10.71
CA THR A 132 -18.52 -6.09 -11.50
C THR A 132 -17.57 -5.00 -10.98
N LEU A 133 -18.12 -3.90 -10.45
CA LEU A 133 -17.35 -2.79 -9.87
C LEU A 133 -16.46 -3.19 -8.67
N PRO A 134 -16.89 -4.04 -7.72
CA PRO A 134 -16.06 -4.43 -6.58
C PRO A 134 -14.81 -5.20 -7.00
N ASN A 135 -14.94 -6.13 -7.96
CA ASN A 135 -13.84 -7.04 -8.30
C ASN A 135 -12.68 -6.34 -9.02
N ASN A 136 -12.96 -5.42 -9.96
CA ASN A 136 -11.89 -4.69 -10.67
C ASN A 136 -11.15 -3.72 -9.77
N LEU A 137 -11.86 -3.09 -8.83
CA LEU A 137 -11.24 -2.28 -7.78
C LEU A 137 -10.29 -3.14 -6.94
N ILE A 138 -10.77 -4.27 -6.45
CA ILE A 138 -10.00 -5.16 -5.56
C ILE A 138 -8.77 -5.73 -6.27
N SER A 139 -8.92 -6.25 -7.49
CA SER A 139 -7.81 -6.86 -8.23
C SER A 139 -6.77 -5.82 -8.65
N GLY A 140 -7.21 -4.64 -9.11
CA GLY A 140 -6.31 -3.57 -9.49
C GLY A 140 -5.54 -2.99 -8.29
N GLY A 141 -6.22 -2.81 -7.15
CA GLY A 141 -5.58 -2.39 -5.90
C GLY A 141 -4.54 -3.39 -5.43
N LEU A 142 -4.85 -4.69 -5.48
CA LEU A 142 -3.89 -5.75 -5.15
C LEU A 142 -2.64 -5.71 -6.03
N VAL A 143 -2.82 -5.55 -7.35
CA VAL A 143 -1.70 -5.48 -8.30
C VAL A 143 -0.82 -4.27 -8.01
N ILE A 144 -1.41 -3.10 -7.76
CA ILE A 144 -0.66 -1.89 -7.39
C ILE A 144 0.12 -2.11 -6.10
N SER A 145 -0.50 -2.65 -5.05
CA SER A 145 0.21 -2.90 -3.78
C SER A 145 1.35 -3.90 -3.95
N ILE A 146 1.24 -4.89 -4.84
CA ILE A 146 2.35 -5.81 -5.16
C ILE A 146 3.47 -5.07 -5.89
N ILE A 147 3.15 -4.16 -6.82
CA ILE A 147 4.16 -3.34 -7.53
C ILE A 147 4.87 -2.41 -6.56
N GLU A 148 4.14 -1.76 -5.65
CA GLU A 148 4.70 -0.92 -4.57
C GLU A 148 5.65 -1.73 -3.68
N LEU A 149 5.25 -2.95 -3.28
CA LEU A 149 6.09 -3.82 -2.47
C LEU A 149 7.35 -4.25 -3.21
N ALA A 150 7.22 -4.58 -4.50
CA ALA A 150 8.36 -4.96 -5.33
C ALA A 150 9.36 -3.81 -5.44
N LEU A 151 8.89 -2.58 -5.72
CA LEU A 151 9.72 -1.38 -5.76
C LEU A 151 10.36 -1.09 -4.40
N LEU A 152 9.59 -1.22 -3.31
CA LEU A 152 10.09 -1.06 -1.95
C LEU A 152 11.22 -2.06 -1.66
N GLU A 153 11.05 -3.33 -2.04
CA GLU A 153 12.08 -4.35 -1.88
C GLU A 153 13.35 -3.98 -2.68
N GLN A 154 13.21 -3.51 -3.92
CA GLN A 154 14.36 -3.05 -4.73
C GLN A 154 15.08 -1.88 -4.05
N VAL A 155 14.33 -0.89 -3.56
CA VAL A 155 14.90 0.24 -2.81
C VAL A 155 15.64 -0.27 -1.58
N CYS A 156 15.04 -1.15 -0.77
CA CYS A 156 15.67 -1.66 0.45
C CYS A 156 16.92 -2.51 0.18
N ARG A 157 16.98 -3.22 -0.96
CA ARG A 157 18.15 -4.04 -1.35
C ARG A 157 19.33 -3.21 -1.83
N ASN A 158 19.07 -2.10 -2.51
CA ASN A 158 20.13 -1.30 -3.11
C ASN A 158 20.77 -0.29 -2.12
N ILE A 159 20.42 -0.36 -0.83
CA ILE A 159 20.95 0.54 0.21
C ILE A 159 22.37 0.12 0.65
N ALA A 160 23.31 1.07 0.57
CA ALA A 160 24.66 0.97 1.12
C ALA A 160 24.66 0.63 2.63
N PRO A 161 25.51 -0.31 3.12
CA PRO A 161 25.54 -0.77 4.51
C PRO A 161 25.54 0.36 5.54
N GLU A 162 26.24 1.45 5.25
CA GLU A 162 26.46 2.60 6.11
C GLU A 162 25.16 3.41 6.34
N ARG A 163 24.18 3.31 5.43
CA ARG A 163 22.90 4.03 5.51
C ARG A 163 21.69 3.14 5.77
N ARG A 164 21.87 1.82 5.88
CA ARG A 164 20.79 0.84 6.15
C ARG A 164 19.99 1.17 7.40
N TRP A 165 20.66 1.62 8.46
CA TRP A 165 20.01 1.84 9.75
C TRP A 165 18.94 2.94 9.72
N ALA A 166 19.11 3.94 8.87
CA ALA A 166 18.21 5.08 8.80
C ALA A 166 17.15 4.93 7.69
N LEU A 167 17.47 4.27 6.57
CA LEU A 167 16.46 3.91 5.56
C LEU A 167 15.55 2.75 6.01
N LYS A 168 15.98 1.95 7.00
CA LYS A 168 15.14 0.91 7.61
C LYS A 168 13.78 1.46 8.06
N TYR A 169 13.75 2.66 8.65
CA TYR A 169 12.49 3.26 9.11
C TYR A 169 11.57 3.71 7.96
N LEU A 170 12.15 4.17 6.85
CA LEU A 170 11.40 4.44 5.61
C LEU A 170 10.79 3.14 5.06
N CYS A 171 11.62 2.10 4.93
CA CYS A 171 11.19 0.79 4.47
C CYS A 171 10.07 0.20 5.34
N ILE A 172 10.16 0.32 6.66
CA ILE A 172 9.11 -0.18 7.55
C ILE A 172 7.85 0.69 7.46
N GLY A 173 7.98 2.03 7.42
CA GLY A 173 6.83 2.93 7.32
C GLY A 173 5.99 2.69 6.06
N ILE A 174 6.64 2.60 4.89
CA ILE A 174 5.95 2.29 3.63
C ILE A 174 5.48 0.82 3.64
N GLY A 175 6.32 -0.10 4.10
CA GLY A 175 6.02 -1.54 4.11
C GLY A 175 4.83 -1.92 4.97
N ILE A 176 4.58 -1.23 6.10
CA ILE A 176 3.38 -1.45 6.92
C ILE A 176 2.12 -1.12 6.12
N GLN A 177 2.11 0.00 5.39
CA GLN A 177 0.96 0.42 4.61
C GLN A 177 0.70 -0.53 3.45
N VAL A 178 1.73 -0.78 2.63
CA VAL A 178 1.63 -1.66 1.45
C VAL A 178 1.27 -3.08 1.88
N GLY A 179 1.85 -3.57 2.98
CA GLY A 179 1.52 -4.90 3.52
C GLY A 179 0.06 -5.00 3.99
N TYR A 180 -0.47 -3.93 4.58
CA TYR A 180 -1.89 -3.87 4.95
C TYR A 180 -2.79 -3.85 3.71
N ASP A 181 -2.41 -3.14 2.66
CA ASP A 181 -3.18 -3.04 1.43
C ASP A 181 -3.23 -4.39 0.70
N ILE A 182 -2.11 -5.12 0.63
CA ILE A 182 -2.09 -6.51 0.13
C ILE A 182 -3.02 -7.40 0.97
N PHE A 183 -2.97 -7.30 2.30
CA PHE A 183 -3.85 -8.06 3.19
C PHE A 183 -5.33 -7.72 2.92
N LEU A 184 -5.68 -6.44 2.89
CA LEU A 184 -7.03 -5.96 2.66
C LEU A 184 -7.59 -6.44 1.31
N TYR A 185 -6.84 -6.27 0.24
CA TYR A 185 -7.27 -6.64 -1.10
C TYR A 185 -7.27 -8.15 -1.34
N SER A 186 -6.34 -8.91 -0.75
CA SER A 186 -6.37 -10.38 -0.83
C SER A 186 -7.58 -10.99 -0.11
N GLU A 187 -7.92 -10.49 1.07
CA GLU A 187 -9.14 -10.88 1.79
C GLU A 187 -10.40 -10.46 1.01
N ALA A 188 -10.40 -9.24 0.45
CA ALA A 188 -11.54 -8.77 -0.33
C ALA A 188 -11.77 -9.60 -1.60
N LEU A 189 -10.70 -10.08 -2.23
CA LEU A 189 -10.77 -10.94 -3.41
C LEU A 189 -11.32 -12.33 -3.06
N LEU A 190 -10.98 -12.85 -1.87
CA LEU A 190 -11.47 -14.14 -1.37
C LEU A 190 -12.98 -14.12 -1.09
N TYR A 191 -13.46 -13.05 -0.45
CA TYR A 191 -14.85 -12.94 -0.02
C TYR A 191 -15.74 -12.15 -1.00
N HIS A 192 -15.18 -11.70 -2.13
CA HIS A 192 -15.82 -10.79 -3.10
C HIS A 192 -16.46 -9.55 -2.46
N ARG A 193 -15.93 -9.11 -1.32
CA ARG A 193 -16.42 -7.96 -0.56
C ARG A 193 -15.30 -7.36 0.26
N ILE A 194 -15.27 -6.04 0.32
CA ILE A 194 -14.39 -5.34 1.25
C ILE A 194 -15.06 -5.35 2.63
N SER A 195 -14.37 -5.88 3.64
CA SER A 195 -14.84 -5.84 5.02
C SER A 195 -14.78 -4.40 5.54
N ALA A 196 -15.92 -3.86 5.96
CA ALA A 196 -16.00 -2.52 6.55
C ALA A 196 -15.02 -2.35 7.72
N ALA A 197 -14.88 -3.36 8.58
CA ALA A 197 -13.94 -3.30 9.71
C ALA A 197 -12.48 -3.14 9.28
N PHE A 198 -12.05 -3.82 8.20
CA PHE A 198 -10.69 -3.68 7.68
C PHE A 198 -10.50 -2.40 6.88
N TRP A 199 -11.55 -1.94 6.18
CA TRP A 199 -11.52 -0.64 5.52
C TRP A 199 -11.39 0.51 6.54
N ASP A 200 -12.17 0.46 7.62
CA ASP A 200 -12.20 1.47 8.67
C ASP A 200 -10.87 1.52 9.43
N ALA A 201 -10.25 0.38 9.74
CA ALA A 201 -9.00 0.30 10.48
C ALA A 201 -7.76 0.80 9.70
N ARG A 202 -7.86 0.94 8.37
CA ARG A 202 -6.72 1.30 7.50
C ARG A 202 -6.10 2.65 7.86
N GLY A 203 -6.92 3.65 8.23
CA GLY A 203 -6.45 4.97 8.65
C GLY A 203 -5.50 4.92 9.86
N ALA A 204 -5.84 4.11 10.87
CA ALA A 204 -5.02 3.90 12.06
C ALA A 204 -3.71 3.17 11.75
N VAL A 205 -3.74 2.18 10.86
CA VAL A 205 -2.51 1.48 10.41
C VAL A 205 -1.58 2.43 9.67
N VAL A 206 -2.13 3.26 8.78
CA VAL A 206 -1.37 4.30 8.08
C VAL A 206 -0.79 5.31 9.08
N ALA A 207 -1.53 5.69 10.13
CA ALA A 207 -1.01 6.57 11.18
C ALA A 207 0.28 6.05 11.85
N MET A 208 0.42 4.72 12.00
CA MET A 208 1.63 4.09 12.56
C MET A 208 2.87 4.27 11.67
N ALA A 209 2.68 4.50 10.37
CA ALA A 209 3.80 4.76 9.46
C ALA A 209 4.40 6.16 9.66
N ALA A 210 3.59 7.15 10.03
CA ALA A 210 4.02 8.53 10.19
C ALA A 210 5.24 8.72 11.13
N PRO A 211 5.27 8.17 12.36
CA PRO A 211 6.44 8.30 13.23
C PRO A 211 7.68 7.60 12.66
N MET A 212 7.52 6.49 11.93
CA MET A 212 8.66 5.82 11.30
C MET A 212 9.24 6.65 10.16
N LEU A 213 8.38 7.25 9.34
CA LEU A 213 8.79 8.19 8.29
C LEU A 213 9.46 9.44 8.89
N MET A 214 8.97 9.93 10.04
CA MET A 214 9.59 11.05 10.76
C MET A 214 11.00 10.71 11.28
N ILE A 215 11.19 9.50 11.81
CA ILE A 215 12.53 9.04 12.23
C ILE A 215 13.46 8.91 11.01
N ALA A 216 12.94 8.47 9.87
CA ALA A 216 13.72 8.35 8.64
C ALA A 216 14.20 9.72 8.13
N THR A 217 13.37 10.77 8.21
CA THR A 217 13.72 12.12 7.77
C THR A 217 14.63 12.85 8.75
N THR A 218 14.40 12.72 10.05
CA THR A 218 15.24 13.35 11.10
C THR A 218 16.68 12.85 11.09
N ARG A 219 16.89 11.55 10.89
CA ARG A 219 18.22 10.92 11.02
C ARG A 219 19.14 11.11 9.82
N ASN A 220 18.62 11.52 8.67
CA ASN A 220 19.41 11.78 7.48
C ASN A 220 18.99 13.08 6.81
N PRO A 221 19.70 14.19 7.03
CA PRO A 221 19.48 15.40 6.25
C PRO A 221 20.12 15.30 4.85
N GLN A 222 21.29 14.64 4.75
CA GLN A 222 22.15 14.69 3.56
C GLN A 222 21.84 13.63 2.50
N TRP A 223 20.62 13.66 1.92
CA TRP A 223 20.21 12.73 0.85
C TRP A 223 20.74 13.12 -0.56
N THR A 224 21.51 14.20 -0.70
CA THR A 224 21.48 14.97 -1.96
C THR A 224 22.38 14.51 -3.07
N ARG A 225 23.53 13.90 -2.80
CA ARG A 225 24.52 13.97 -3.88
C ARG A 225 25.47 12.82 -4.09
N ASN A 226 25.67 11.91 -3.15
CA ASN A 226 26.83 11.03 -3.32
C ASN A 226 26.67 9.72 -2.55
N PHE A 227 26.54 8.64 -3.34
CA PHE A 227 26.91 7.26 -3.00
C PHE A 227 25.91 6.42 -2.18
N LEU A 228 24.73 6.16 -2.73
CA LEU A 228 24.03 4.89 -2.46
C LEU A 228 24.63 3.81 -3.39
N ILE A 229 25.87 3.38 -3.17
CA ILE A 229 26.45 2.26 -3.94
C ILE A 229 26.77 1.13 -2.97
N SER A 230 25.80 0.26 -2.72
CA SER A 230 26.11 -1.08 -2.20
C SER A 230 26.51 -1.97 -3.37
N ARG A 231 27.79 -2.34 -3.41
CA ARG A 231 28.30 -3.42 -4.28
C ARG A 231 27.85 -4.75 -3.70
N GLN A 232 26.77 -5.30 -4.25
CA GLN A 232 26.44 -6.74 -4.39
C GLN A 232 24.92 -6.87 -4.48
N ALA A 233 24.41 -6.79 -5.71
CA ALA A 233 23.05 -7.18 -6.04
C ALA A 233 22.94 -8.71 -5.99
N ALA A 234 22.84 -9.27 -4.78
CA ALA A 234 22.33 -10.62 -4.62
C ALA A 234 20.80 -10.53 -4.65
N PHE A 235 20.21 -10.97 -5.76
CA PHE A 235 18.77 -11.17 -5.90
C PHE A 235 18.30 -12.15 -4.80
N ARG A 236 17.79 -11.60 -3.69
CA ARG A 236 16.98 -12.36 -2.73
C ARG A 236 15.59 -11.80 -2.75
N THR A 237 14.74 -12.44 -3.55
CA THR A 237 13.29 -12.25 -3.72
C THR A 237 12.50 -12.72 -2.49
N ALA A 238 13.07 -12.67 -1.28
CA ALA A 238 12.51 -13.35 -0.12
C ALA A 238 11.16 -12.74 0.31
N THR A 239 10.99 -11.42 0.18
CA THR A 239 9.74 -10.73 0.55
C THR A 239 8.66 -11.03 -0.47
N LEU A 240 8.94 -10.85 -1.77
CA LEU A 240 8.04 -11.24 -2.85
C LEU A 240 7.67 -12.74 -2.83
N LEU A 241 8.62 -13.63 -2.52
CA LEU A 241 8.33 -15.07 -2.34
C LEU A 241 7.43 -15.30 -1.12
N SER A 242 7.64 -14.58 -0.03
CA SER A 242 6.78 -14.67 1.16
C SER A 242 5.36 -14.23 0.86
N VAL A 243 5.20 -13.11 0.14
CA VAL A 243 3.87 -12.63 -0.30
C VAL A 243 3.24 -13.58 -1.32
N GLY A 244 4.00 -14.08 -2.29
CA GLY A 244 3.52 -15.09 -3.23
C GLY A 244 3.04 -16.37 -2.50
N THR A 245 3.80 -16.83 -1.51
CA THR A 245 3.43 -17.98 -0.68
C THR A 245 2.16 -17.72 0.13
N TYR A 246 2.03 -16.53 0.71
CA TYR A 246 0.80 -16.07 1.38
C TYR A 246 -0.41 -16.09 0.42
N LEU A 247 -0.26 -15.53 -0.79
CA LEU A 247 -1.33 -15.47 -1.78
C LEU A 247 -1.73 -16.87 -2.29
N ILE A 248 -0.77 -17.76 -2.55
CA ILE A 248 -1.03 -19.16 -2.93
C ILE A 248 -1.81 -19.86 -1.81
N THR A 249 -1.42 -19.64 -0.56
CA THR A 249 -2.10 -20.24 0.60
C THR A 249 -3.55 -19.80 0.71
N ILE A 250 -3.82 -18.49 0.59
CA ILE A 250 -5.17 -17.95 0.63
C ILE A 250 -5.99 -18.40 -0.58
N SER A 251 -5.40 -18.40 -1.77
CA SER A 251 -6.06 -18.86 -3.00
C SER A 251 -6.45 -20.34 -2.91
N ALA A 252 -5.56 -21.19 -2.42
CA ALA A 252 -5.84 -22.60 -2.19
C ALA A 252 -6.97 -22.80 -1.17
N GLY A 253 -6.96 -22.03 -0.07
CA GLY A 253 -8.03 -22.06 0.92
C GLY A 253 -9.38 -21.59 0.37
N GLY A 254 -9.38 -20.56 -0.49
CA GLY A 254 -10.58 -20.10 -1.20
C GLY A 254 -11.14 -21.12 -2.18
N TYR A 255 -10.27 -21.76 -2.95
CA TYR A 255 -10.64 -22.86 -3.83
C TYR A 255 -11.24 -24.03 -3.04
N TYR A 256 -10.65 -24.37 -1.90
CA TYR A 256 -11.15 -25.42 -1.01
C TYR A 256 -12.57 -25.13 -0.52
N ILE A 257 -12.83 -23.91 -0.04
CA ILE A 257 -14.16 -23.49 0.43
C ILE A 257 -15.20 -23.56 -0.71
N ARG A 258 -14.81 -23.13 -1.91
CA ARG A 258 -15.69 -23.12 -3.09
C ARG A 258 -16.06 -24.52 -3.58
N TYR A 259 -15.14 -25.48 -3.46
CA TYR A 259 -15.37 -26.86 -3.95
C TYR A 259 -16.15 -27.72 -2.95
N TRP A 260 -15.86 -27.63 -1.65
CA TRP A 260 -16.45 -28.52 -0.63
C TRP A 260 -17.67 -27.93 0.09
N GLY A 261 -17.97 -26.64 -0.12
CA GLY A 261 -19.07 -25.95 0.53
C GLY A 261 -18.81 -25.63 2.01
N ALA A 262 -19.38 -24.53 2.47
CA ALA A 262 -19.25 -24.05 3.84
C ALA A 262 -20.13 -24.85 4.83
N HIS A 263 -19.88 -26.15 4.98
CA HIS A 263 -20.48 -26.94 6.06
C HIS A 263 -19.66 -26.71 7.35
N GLY A 264 -20.35 -26.42 8.46
CA GLY A 264 -19.81 -25.76 9.66
C GLY A 264 -18.59 -26.41 10.34
N GLU A 265 -18.30 -27.68 10.04
CA GLU A 265 -17.15 -28.41 10.57
C GLU A 265 -15.82 -28.03 9.87
N ASN A 266 -15.87 -27.47 8.65
CA ASN A 266 -14.69 -27.13 7.84
C ASN A 266 -14.13 -25.72 8.10
N PHE A 267 -14.83 -24.85 8.83
CA PHE A 267 -14.35 -23.51 9.18
C PHE A 267 -13.11 -23.55 10.11
N GLY A 268 -13.00 -24.60 10.93
CA GLY A 268 -11.86 -24.80 11.82
C GLY A 268 -10.53 -25.03 11.07
N LEU A 269 -10.59 -25.68 9.90
CA LEU A 269 -9.40 -25.97 9.09
C LEU A 269 -8.80 -24.72 8.45
N PHE A 270 -9.64 -23.80 7.96
CA PHE A 270 -9.17 -22.52 7.38
C PHE A 270 -8.52 -21.61 8.45
N PHE A 271 -9.10 -21.54 9.65
CA PHE A 271 -8.50 -20.81 10.78
C PHE A 271 -7.20 -21.47 11.28
N SER A 272 -7.12 -22.80 11.26
CA SER A 272 -5.89 -23.54 11.60
C SER A 272 -4.77 -23.31 10.59
N PHE A 273 -5.10 -23.13 9.30
CA PHE A 273 -4.14 -22.82 8.25
C PHE A 273 -3.53 -21.42 8.42
N ARG A 274 -4.34 -20.41 8.79
CA ARG A 274 -3.87 -19.05 9.13
C ARG A 274 -2.89 -19.07 10.31
N ARG A 275 -3.13 -19.93 11.30
CA ARG A 275 -2.24 -20.13 12.47
C ARG A 275 -0.92 -20.80 12.09
N HIS A 276 -0.93 -21.77 11.18
CA HIS A 276 0.30 -22.41 10.67
C HIS A 276 1.13 -21.46 9.77
N LEU A 277 0.48 -20.58 9.00
CA LEU A 277 1.16 -19.57 8.19
C LEU A 277 1.90 -18.54 9.06
N LEU A 278 1.28 -18.08 10.16
CA LEU A 278 1.94 -17.21 11.15
C LEU A 278 3.15 -17.89 11.78
N HIS A 279 3.08 -19.21 12.03
CA HIS A 279 4.19 -19.99 12.58
C HIS A 279 5.33 -20.17 11.55
N PHE A 280 5.00 -20.37 10.27
CA PHE A 280 5.98 -20.46 9.18
C PHE A 280 6.69 -19.13 8.93
N LEU A 281 5.96 -18.01 8.97
CA LEU A 281 6.53 -16.66 8.86
C LEU A 281 7.39 -16.28 10.08
N TYR A 282 7.07 -16.78 11.28
CA TYR A 282 7.91 -16.63 12.47
C TYR A 282 9.21 -17.46 12.36
N CYS A 283 9.14 -18.67 11.81
CA CYS A 283 10.30 -19.54 11.63
C CYS A 283 11.30 -18.94 10.62
N PHE A 284 10.82 -18.30 9.56
CA PHE A 284 11.66 -17.61 8.57
C PHE A 284 12.34 -16.33 9.12
N ARG A 285 11.88 -15.81 10.26
CA ARG A 285 12.41 -14.59 10.89
C ARG A 285 13.53 -14.84 11.89
N LEU A 286 13.82 -16.10 12.24
CA LEU A 286 14.84 -16.47 13.22
C LEU A 286 16.19 -16.91 12.62
N GLU A 287 16.34 -16.93 11.28
CA GLU A 287 17.60 -17.29 10.61
C GLU A 287 18.42 -16.09 10.11
N LYS A 288 18.30 -14.91 10.73
CA LYS A 288 19.21 -13.78 10.46
C LYS A 288 19.62 -13.02 11.72
#